data_AF-A0A060C7I5-F1
#
_entry.id   AF-A0A060C7I5-F1
#
_cell.length_a   1.000
_cell.length_b   1.000
_cell.length_c   1.000
_cell.angle_alpha   90.00
_cell.angle_beta   90.00
_cell.angle_gamma   90.00
#
_symmetry.space_group_name_H-M   'P 1'
#
loop_
_entity.id
_entity.type
_entity.pdbx_description
1 polymer ?
#
loop_
_entity_poly.entity_id
_entity_poly.type
_entity_poly.pdbx_seq_one_letter_code
_entity_poly.pdbx_strand_id
1 'polypeptide(L)'
;MGWPVNPFGLERQLLDLAAEFPGMPLVVTENGCAYDDPVVEGRCHDERRVDYLNRHVSAVHRAMDQGAPVVGYYVWSLMDNFEWAEGYAKRF
;
A
#
# COMPACT_ATOMS: atom_id res chain seq x y z
N MET A 1 -0.77 -2.82 13.52
CA MET A 1 0.09 -1.62 13.47
C MET A 1 -0.52 -0.39 14.13
N GLY A 2 -1.86 -0.21 14.13
CA GLY A 2 -2.46 1.02 14.66
C GLY A 2 -2.24 2.26 13.77
N TRP A 3 -1.73 2.05 12.56
CA TRP A 3 -1.50 3.13 11.60
C TRP A 3 -2.82 3.58 10.96
N PRO A 4 -3.01 4.90 10.76
CA PRO A 4 -4.18 5.41 10.07
C PRO A 4 -4.16 4.98 8.59
N VAL A 5 -5.35 4.70 8.04
CA VAL A 5 -5.52 4.34 6.62
C VAL A 5 -5.97 5.58 5.84
N ASN A 6 -5.04 6.22 5.14
CA ASN A 6 -5.31 7.45 4.39
C ASN A 6 -4.78 7.39 2.94
N PRO A 7 -5.58 6.90 1.98
CA PRO A 7 -5.20 6.83 0.57
C PRO A 7 -4.90 8.21 -0.06
N PHE A 8 -5.55 9.27 0.41
CA PHE A 8 -5.30 10.63 -0.09
C PHE A 8 -3.87 11.11 0.26
N GLY A 9 -3.31 10.63 1.37
CA GLY A 9 -1.92 10.89 1.73
C GLY A 9 -0.94 10.36 0.68
N LEU A 10 -1.16 9.15 0.18
CA LEU A 10 -0.33 8.56 -0.88
C LEU A 10 -0.46 9.32 -2.20
N GLU A 11 -1.69 9.66 -2.61
CA GLU A 11 -1.93 10.48 -3.80
C GLU A 11 -1.16 11.80 -3.73
N ARG A 12 -1.29 12.51 -2.60
CA ARG A 12 -0.61 13.80 -2.41
C ARG A 12 0.91 13.65 -2.45
N GLN A 13 1.45 12.63 -1.78
CA GLN A 13 2.88 12.38 -1.75
C GLN A 13 3.46 12.14 -3.15
N LEU A 14 2.76 11.40 -4.00
CA LEU A 14 3.19 11.15 -5.39
C LEU A 14 3.20 12.43 -6.22
N LEU A 15 2.21 13.31 -6.05
CA LEU A 15 2.14 14.60 -6.73
C LEU A 15 3.24 15.55 -6.24
N ASP A 16 3.50 15.59 -4.94
CA ASP A 16 4.56 16.41 -4.35
C ASP A 16 5.94 15.96 -4.86
N LEU A 17 6.21 14.65 -4.90
CA LEU A 17 7.45 14.09 -5.46
C LEU A 17 7.60 14.38 -6.95
N ALA A 18 6.51 14.29 -7.73
CA ALA A 18 6.53 14.61 -9.15
C ALA A 18 6.84 16.09 -9.42
N ALA A 19 6.38 16.99 -8.54
CA ALA A 19 6.69 18.41 -8.61
C ALA A 19 8.12 18.74 -8.16
N GLU A 20 8.61 18.05 -7.12
CA GLU A 20 9.98 18.23 -6.59
C GLU A 20 11.05 17.67 -7.54
N PHE A 21 10.74 16.56 -8.23
CA PHE A 21 11.64 15.88 -9.16
C PHE A 21 11.01 15.71 -10.55
N PRO A 22 10.87 16.80 -11.34
CA PRO A 22 10.20 16.75 -12.64
C PRO A 22 10.81 15.71 -13.59
N GLY A 23 9.98 14.82 -14.10
CA GLY A 23 10.37 13.79 -15.08
C GLY A 23 11.05 12.55 -14.50
N MET A 24 11.30 12.50 -13.19
CA MET A 24 11.82 11.29 -12.53
C MET A 24 10.71 10.23 -12.43
N PRO A 25 10.87 9.02 -12.99
CA PRO A 25 9.89 7.95 -12.82
C PRO A 25 9.75 7.53 -11.35
N LEU A 26 8.52 7.29 -10.91
CA LEU A 26 8.21 6.90 -9.53
C LEU A 26 7.76 5.43 -9.47
N VAL A 27 8.17 4.73 -8.42
CA VAL A 27 7.69 3.38 -8.10
C VAL A 27 7.26 3.36 -6.64
N VAL A 28 6.04 2.90 -6.37
CA VAL A 28 5.63 2.55 -5.01
C VAL A 28 6.25 1.19 -4.71
N THR A 29 7.41 1.18 -4.06
CA THR A 29 8.15 -0.06 -3.79
C THR A 29 7.53 -0.89 -2.69
N GLU A 30 6.81 -0.26 -1.76
CA GLU A 30 6.10 -0.93 -0.69
C GLU A 30 4.82 -0.17 -0.34
N ASN A 31 3.69 -0.88 -0.34
CA ASN A 31 2.44 -0.41 0.25
C ASN A 31 1.59 -1.61 0.71
N GLY A 32 1.00 -1.52 1.89
CA GLY A 32 0.21 -2.61 2.46
C GLY A 32 -0.29 -2.32 3.86
N CYS A 33 -0.94 -3.31 4.47
CA CYS A 33 -1.56 -3.18 5.77
C CYS A 33 -1.49 -4.49 6.56
N ALA A 34 -1.33 -4.39 7.88
CA ALA A 34 -1.41 -5.56 8.75
C ALA A 34 -2.78 -5.65 9.45
N TYR A 35 -3.47 -6.76 9.21
CA TYR A 35 -4.71 -7.13 9.88
C TYR A 35 -4.61 -8.55 10.48
N ASP A 36 -5.31 -8.76 11.59
CA ASP A 36 -5.38 -10.05 12.28
C ASP A 36 -6.52 -10.89 11.67
N ASP A 37 -6.40 -11.23 10.38
CA ASP A 37 -7.41 -11.98 9.64
C ASP A 37 -7.34 -13.48 10.01
N PRO A 38 -8.46 -14.09 10.46
CA PRO A 38 -8.48 -15.48 10.87
C PRO A 38 -8.49 -16.44 9.68
N VAL A 39 -7.87 -17.60 9.85
CA VAL A 39 -7.99 -18.72 8.91
C VAL A 39 -9.16 -19.60 9.35
N VAL A 40 -10.21 -19.67 8.53
CA VAL A 40 -11.40 -20.49 8.76
C VAL A 40 -11.47 -21.52 7.63
N GLU A 41 -11.58 -22.80 7.98
CA GLU A 41 -11.64 -23.91 7.01
C GLU A 41 -10.48 -23.89 5.99
N GLY A 42 -9.28 -23.51 6.43
CA GLY A 42 -8.10 -23.44 5.59
C GLY A 42 -8.05 -22.24 4.64
N ARG A 43 -8.95 -21.26 4.79
CA ARG A 43 -8.99 -20.04 3.98
C ARG A 43 -8.85 -18.79 4.85
N CYS A 44 -8.11 -17.82 4.36
CA CYS A 44 -8.05 -16.48 4.93
C CYS A 44 -8.97 -15.57 4.10
N HIS A 45 -9.96 -14.95 4.74
CA HIS A 45 -10.87 -14.00 4.10
C HIS A 45 -10.54 -12.58 4.59
N ASP A 46 -9.68 -11.89 3.86
CA ASP A 46 -9.03 -10.64 4.25
C ASP A 46 -9.61 -9.42 3.52
N GLU A 47 -10.93 -9.26 3.56
CA GLU A 47 -11.66 -8.19 2.83
C GLU A 47 -11.13 -6.78 3.15
N ARG A 48 -10.63 -6.57 4.38
CA ARG A 48 -10.04 -5.29 4.79
C ARG A 48 -8.73 -4.99 4.04
N ARG A 49 -7.90 -6.00 3.78
CA ARG A 49 -6.68 -5.86 2.96
C ARG A 49 -7.06 -5.56 1.51
N VAL A 50 -8.08 -6.25 0.99
CA VAL A 50 -8.61 -5.98 -0.36
C VAL A 50 -9.13 -4.55 -0.49
N ASP A 51 -9.92 -4.04 0.46
CA ASP A 51 -10.37 -2.64 0.49
C ASP A 51 -9.18 -1.66 0.57
N TYR A 52 -8.21 -1.93 1.45
CA TYR A 52 -7.01 -1.12 1.58
C TYR A 52 -6.28 -0.98 0.25
N LEU A 53 -6.00 -2.10 -0.43
CA LEU A 53 -5.27 -2.11 -1.70
C LEU A 53 -6.08 -1.41 -2.81
N ASN A 54 -7.37 -1.71 -2.93
CA ASN A 54 -8.24 -1.04 -3.91
C ASN A 54 -8.21 0.48 -3.76
N ARG A 55 -8.27 0.98 -2.52
CA ARG A 55 -8.26 2.42 -2.25
C ARG A 55 -6.92 3.08 -2.55
N HIS A 56 -5.80 2.42 -2.25
CA HIS A 56 -4.46 2.97 -2.48
C HIS A 56 -4.05 2.88 -3.96
N VAL A 57 -4.35 1.77 -4.65
CA VAL A 57 -4.15 1.66 -6.09
C VAL A 57 -5.00 2.70 -6.84
N SER A 58 -6.24 2.92 -6.41
CA SER A 58 -7.08 4.00 -6.97
C SER A 58 -6.49 5.39 -6.72
N ALA A 59 -5.83 5.60 -5.57
CA ALA A 59 -5.15 6.86 -5.25
C ALA A 59 -3.91 7.09 -6.14
N VAL A 60 -3.14 6.03 -6.39
CA VAL A 60 -2.03 6.05 -7.36
C VAL A 60 -2.55 6.40 -8.75
N HIS A 61 -3.64 5.77 -9.19
CA HIS A 61 -4.26 6.09 -10.48
C HIS A 61 -4.68 7.56 -10.59
N ARG A 62 -5.34 8.12 -9.55
CA ARG A 62 -5.70 9.55 -9.55
C ARG A 62 -4.48 10.47 -9.58
N ALA A 63 -3.36 10.09 -8.96
CA ALA A 63 -2.11 10.84 -9.07
C ALA A 63 -1.54 10.78 -10.50
N MET A 64 -1.62 9.61 -11.15
CA MET A 64 -1.22 9.44 -12.55
C MET A 64 -2.08 10.28 -13.50
N ASP A 65 -3.40 10.32 -13.29
CA ASP A 65 -4.32 11.19 -14.05
C ASP A 65 -3.97 12.68 -13.91
N GLN A 66 -3.32 13.06 -12.81
CA GLN A 66 -2.83 14.41 -12.52
C GLN A 66 -1.37 14.64 -12.95
N GLY A 67 -0.73 13.66 -13.60
CA GLY A 67 0.60 13.80 -14.21
C GLY A 67 1.76 13.23 -13.40
N ALA A 68 1.53 12.54 -12.28
CA ALA A 68 2.60 11.84 -11.58
C ALA A 68 3.13 10.67 -12.44
N PRO A 69 4.45 10.58 -12.72
CA PRO A 69 5.03 9.57 -13.61
C PRO A 69 5.26 8.23 -12.89
N VAL A 70 4.20 7.64 -12.33
CA VAL A 70 4.27 6.34 -11.64
C VAL A 70 4.35 5.20 -12.65
N VAL A 71 5.38 4.36 -12.53
CA VAL A 71 5.67 3.26 -13.45
C VAL A 71 5.61 1.87 -12.79
N GLY A 72 5.33 1.80 -11.49
CA GLY A 72 5.22 0.54 -10.78
C GLY A 72 4.60 0.67 -9.38
N TYR A 73 4.02 -0.43 -8.92
CA TYR A 73 3.43 -0.58 -7.59
C TYR A 73 3.66 -2.01 -7.09
N TYR A 74 4.26 -2.14 -5.91
CA TYR A 74 4.55 -3.41 -5.27
C TYR A 74 3.85 -3.47 -3.91
N VAL A 75 3.08 -4.54 -3.72
CA VAL A 75 2.40 -4.82 -2.45
C VAL A 75 3.43 -5.32 -1.45
N TRP A 76 3.45 -4.69 -0.26
CA TRP A 76 4.08 -5.27 0.91
C TRP A 76 3.01 -6.04 1.71
N SER A 77 3.05 -7.36 1.79
CA SER A 77 4.12 -8.26 1.34
C SER A 77 3.59 -9.41 0.48
N LEU A 78 4.51 -10.20 -0.09
CA LEU A 78 4.14 -11.41 -0.84
C LEU A 78 3.60 -12.51 0.10
N MET A 79 4.10 -12.56 1.34
CA MET A 79 3.79 -13.58 2.32
C MET A 79 3.99 -13.04 3.74
N ASP A 80 3.16 -13.51 4.67
CA ASP A 80 3.35 -13.30 6.11
C ASP A 80 4.82 -13.56 6.50
N ASN A 81 5.42 -12.62 7.21
CA ASN A 81 6.84 -12.66 7.54
C ASN A 81 7.10 -12.14 8.95
N PHE A 82 8.39 -12.02 9.31
CA PHE A 82 8.82 -11.49 10.59
C PHE A 82 8.85 -9.95 10.54
N GLU A 83 7.85 -9.31 11.14
CA GLU A 83 7.70 -7.86 11.19
C GLU A 83 8.55 -7.25 12.31
N TRP A 84 9.87 -7.43 12.21
CA TRP A 84 10.87 -6.75 13.05
C TRP A 84 10.56 -6.84 14.55
N ALA A 85 10.39 -5.71 15.23
CA ALA A 85 10.10 -5.67 16.67
C ALA A 85 8.75 -6.29 17.05
N GLU A 86 7.81 -6.39 16.11
CA GLU A 86 6.49 -7.01 16.31
C GLU A 86 6.52 -8.53 16.08
N GLY A 87 7.64 -9.06 15.59
CA GLY A 87 7.80 -10.48 15.25
C GLY A 87 6.72 -10.97 14.29
N TYR A 88 6.15 -12.16 14.55
CA TYR A 88 5.10 -12.74 13.71
C TYR A 88 3.67 -12.30 14.10
N ALA A 89 3.54 -11.33 15.00
CA ALA A 89 2.24 -10.83 15.45
C ALA A 89 1.56 -9.91 14.42
N LYS A 90 2.22 -9.62 13.29
CA LYS A 90 1.72 -8.78 12.21
C LYS A 90 1.88 -9.50 10.88
N ARG A 91 0.83 -9.44 10.08
CA ARG A 91 0.68 -10.15 8.82
C ARG A 91 0.34 -9.12 7.75
N PHE A 92 1.33 -8.77 6.93
CA PHE A 92 1.22 -7.73 5.90
C PHE A 92 0.78 -8.31 4.55
#